data_AF-A0A9P6MHZ1-F1
#
_entry.id   AF-A0A9P6MHZ1-F1
#
_cell.length_a   1.000
_cell.length_b   1.000
_cell.length_c   1.000
_cell.angle_alpha   90.00
_cell.angle_beta   90.00
_cell.angle_gamma   90.00
#
_symmetry.space_group_name_H-M   'P 1'
#
loop_
_entity.id
_entity.type
_entity.pdbx_description
1 polymer ?
#
loop_
_entity_poly.entity_id
_entity_poly.type
_entity_poly.pdbx_seq_one_letter_code
_entity_poly.pdbx_strand_id
1 'polypeptide(L)'
;PTNVLSTRTLRSLKLSSPKPTPPPMSPIDTELEKDETRATFLVTGYPRYKCPYVWLRSNHKRLIQNTNDQKVEPNDPLKLSTISAWRTDDVRLWDIMAEIITLTLSPSPVNPFRINHAYFEALPLEECVIATGAMVDFLQRVYMKDTPYTNAGE
;
A
#
# COMPACT_ATOMS: atom_id res chain seq x y z
N PRO A 1 15.57 54.49 2.94
CA PRO A 1 16.84 53.86 2.50
C PRO A 1 16.57 52.43 2.02
N THR A 2 16.42 52.27 0.71
CA THR A 2 16.16 50.99 0.03
C THR A 2 17.44 50.17 -0.04
N ASN A 3 17.49 49.04 0.66
CA ASN A 3 18.59 48.08 0.56
C ASN A 3 18.50 47.37 -0.80
N VAL A 4 19.24 47.85 -1.79
CA VAL A 4 19.34 47.21 -3.11
C VAL A 4 20.47 46.20 -3.05
N LEU A 5 20.10 44.92 -2.92
CA LEU A 5 21.05 43.80 -2.98
C LEU A 5 21.80 43.82 -4.32
N SER A 6 23.13 43.68 -4.25
CA SER A 6 24.00 43.67 -5.43
C SER A 6 23.62 42.56 -6.41
N THR A 7 23.76 42.85 -7.71
CA THR A 7 23.50 41.92 -8.82
C THR A 7 24.31 40.63 -8.71
N ARG A 8 25.49 40.68 -8.06
CA ARG A 8 26.31 39.50 -7.77
C ARG A 8 25.68 38.60 -6.71
N THR A 9 25.09 39.18 -5.67
CA THR A 9 24.35 38.46 -4.62
C THR A 9 23.07 37.84 -5.18
N LEU A 10 22.34 38.57 -6.03
CA LEU A 10 21.15 38.05 -6.73
C LEU A 10 21.47 36.88 -7.67
N ARG A 11 22.64 36.90 -8.34
CA ARG A 11 23.08 35.76 -9.16
C ARG A 11 23.46 34.54 -8.33
N SER A 12 24.09 34.74 -7.17
CA SER A 12 24.43 33.64 -6.25
C SER A 12 23.18 32.93 -5.73
N LEU A 13 22.12 33.67 -5.44
CA LEU A 13 20.85 33.10 -4.94
C LEU A 13 20.03 32.39 -6.05
N LYS A 14 20.23 32.78 -7.32
CA LYS A 14 19.55 32.15 -8.48
C LYS A 14 20.22 30.86 -8.96
N LEU A 15 21.48 30.61 -8.58
CA LEU A 15 22.23 29.44 -9.03
C LEU A 15 22.04 28.19 -8.13
N SER A 16 21.45 28.37 -6.96
CA SER A 16 21.02 27.28 -6.09
C SER A 16 19.50 27.31 -5.93
N SER A 17 18.76 26.97 -6.99
CA SER A 17 17.48 26.32 -6.72
C SER A 17 17.82 25.08 -5.89
N PRO A 18 17.38 24.95 -4.62
CA PRO A 18 17.59 23.70 -3.93
C PRO A 18 16.96 22.64 -4.83
N LYS A 19 17.77 21.67 -5.28
CA LYS A 19 17.20 20.42 -5.80
C LYS A 19 16.14 20.02 -4.77
N PRO A 20 14.89 19.72 -5.16
CA PRO A 20 13.91 19.25 -4.20
C PRO A 20 14.57 18.08 -3.49
N THR A 21 14.94 18.28 -2.24
CA THR A 21 15.48 17.21 -1.42
C THR A 21 14.35 16.21 -1.36
N PRO A 22 14.56 14.98 -1.87
CA PRO A 22 13.54 13.96 -1.70
C PRO A 22 13.18 13.94 -0.20
N PRO A 23 11.89 13.78 0.14
CA PRO A 23 11.51 13.67 1.54
C PRO A 23 12.45 12.67 2.21
N PRO A 24 12.94 12.95 3.43
CA PRO A 24 13.87 12.07 4.09
C PRO A 24 13.24 10.69 4.13
N MET A 25 13.82 9.78 3.36
CA MET A 25 13.35 8.41 3.28
C MET A 25 13.62 7.80 4.66
N SER A 26 12.63 7.10 5.20
CA SER A 26 12.82 6.50 6.52
C SER A 26 13.92 5.43 6.40
N PRO A 27 14.82 5.27 7.38
CA PRO A 27 15.84 4.21 7.33
C PRO A 27 15.25 2.82 7.06
N ILE A 28 14.00 2.59 7.48
CA ILE A 28 13.25 1.35 7.22
C ILE A 28 12.99 1.13 5.73
N ASP A 29 12.77 2.19 4.94
CA ASP A 29 12.48 2.06 3.51
C ASP A 29 13.69 1.52 2.76
N THR A 30 14.89 1.94 3.15
CA THR A 30 16.14 1.43 2.57
C THR A 30 16.35 -0.06 2.87
N GLU A 31 15.81 -0.57 3.98
CA GLU A 31 15.83 -2.00 4.31
C GLU A 31 14.77 -2.76 3.50
N LEU A 32 13.56 -2.21 3.40
CA LEU A 32 12.45 -2.78 2.64
C LEU A 32 12.73 -2.83 1.13
N GLU A 33 13.49 -1.89 0.59
CA GLU A 33 13.92 -1.89 -0.82
C GLU A 33 14.90 -3.03 -1.16
N LYS A 34 15.62 -3.56 -0.17
CA LYS A 34 16.60 -4.65 -0.39
C LYS A 34 15.96 -6.02 -0.44
N ASP A 35 14.79 -6.19 0.17
CA ASP A 35 14.08 -7.46 0.20
C ASP A 35 13.19 -7.62 -1.05
N GLU A 36 13.70 -8.34 -2.05
CA GLU A 36 12.94 -8.67 -3.27
C GLU A 36 11.93 -9.81 -3.05
N THR A 37 11.96 -10.50 -1.91
CA THR A 37 11.06 -11.64 -1.64
C THR A 37 9.71 -11.22 -1.09
N ARG A 38 9.61 -9.96 -0.62
CA ARG A 38 8.42 -9.42 0.05
C ARG A 38 7.96 -8.11 -0.58
N ALA A 39 6.64 -7.96 -0.67
CA ALA A 39 6.02 -6.69 -1.01
C ALA A 39 5.55 -5.99 0.26
N THR A 40 6.00 -4.76 0.47
CA THR A 40 5.59 -3.95 1.63
C THR A 40 4.79 -2.75 1.17
N PHE A 41 3.64 -2.55 1.80
CA PHE A 41 2.71 -1.47 1.50
C PHE A 41 2.47 -0.61 2.72
N LEU A 42 2.34 0.69 2.51
CA LEU A 42 1.86 1.63 3.51
C LEU A 42 0.41 1.98 3.19
N VAL A 43 -0.53 1.60 4.05
CA VAL A 43 -1.93 1.99 3.95
C VAL A 43 -2.21 3.12 4.94
N THR A 44 -2.71 4.26 4.47
CA THR A 44 -3.04 5.40 5.32
C THR A 44 -4.50 5.80 5.15
N GLY A 45 -5.15 6.18 6.25
CA GLY A 45 -6.49 6.77 6.24
C GLY A 45 -6.47 8.13 6.94
N TYR A 46 -6.37 9.22 6.18
CA TYR A 46 -6.45 10.56 6.75
C TYR A 46 -7.91 11.04 6.77
N PRO A 47 -8.44 11.50 7.93
CA PRO A 47 -9.82 11.98 8.03
C PRO A 47 -10.16 13.08 7.03
N ARG A 48 -9.18 13.93 6.70
CA ARG A 48 -9.32 15.04 5.74
C ARG A 48 -9.74 14.56 4.35
N TYR A 49 -9.24 13.41 3.90
CA TYR A 49 -9.46 12.92 2.53
C TYR A 49 -10.65 11.95 2.43
N LYS A 50 -11.14 11.45 3.58
CA LYS A 50 -12.26 10.51 3.69
C LYS A 50 -12.09 9.26 2.80
N CYS A 51 -10.85 8.87 2.52
CA CYS A 51 -10.50 7.78 1.62
C CYS A 51 -9.09 7.27 2.00
N PRO A 52 -8.87 5.94 1.98
CA PRO A 52 -7.55 5.38 2.18
C PRO A 52 -6.66 5.58 0.95
N TYR A 53 -5.35 5.67 1.19
CA TYR A 53 -4.32 5.69 0.16
C TYR A 53 -3.28 4.63 0.47
N VAL A 54 -2.68 4.06 -0.58
CA VAL A 54 -1.72 2.96 -0.47
C VAL A 54 -0.44 3.35 -1.21
N TRP A 55 0.71 3.18 -0.59
CA TRP A 55 2.02 3.35 -1.25
C TRP A 55 2.77 2.02 -1.26
N LEU A 56 3.50 1.77 -2.33
CA LEU A 56 4.48 0.70 -2.39
C LEU A 56 5.78 1.18 -1.71
N ARG A 57 6.30 0.40 -0.77
CA ARG A 57 7.50 0.75 0.02
C ARG A 57 8.70 -0.15 -0.24
N SER A 58 8.50 -1.31 -0.87
CA SER A 58 9.58 -2.18 -1.30
C SER A 58 9.76 -2.12 -2.82
N ASN A 59 10.93 -2.55 -3.30
CA ASN A 59 11.25 -2.59 -4.72
C ASN A 59 10.69 -3.88 -5.37
N HIS A 60 9.36 -4.02 -5.39
CA HIS A 60 8.71 -5.20 -5.97
C HIS A 60 8.56 -5.06 -7.49
N LYS A 61 9.54 -5.60 -8.23
CA LYS A 61 9.68 -5.50 -9.70
C LYS A 61 8.38 -5.75 -10.48
N ARG A 62 7.54 -6.70 -10.03
CA ARG A 62 6.29 -7.05 -10.72
C ARG A 62 5.25 -5.93 -10.68
N LEU A 63 5.13 -5.24 -9.55
CA LEU A 63 4.21 -4.11 -9.44
C LEU A 63 4.70 -2.92 -10.25
N ILE A 64 6.02 -2.73 -10.32
CA ILE A 64 6.65 -1.69 -11.13
C ILE A 64 6.42 -1.98 -12.63
N GLN A 65 6.57 -3.23 -13.06
CA GLN A 65 6.42 -3.65 -14.46
C GLN A 65 4.96 -3.74 -14.92
N ASN A 66 4.05 -4.27 -14.10
CA ASN A 66 2.62 -4.33 -14.43
C ASN A 66 2.00 -2.94 -14.56
N THR A 67 2.63 -1.96 -13.92
CA THR A 67 2.19 -0.56 -13.94
C THR A 67 2.92 0.23 -15.02
N ASN A 68 3.52 -0.37 -16.05
CA ASN A 68 4.33 0.32 -17.09
C ASN A 68 3.62 1.49 -17.84
N ASP A 69 2.29 1.66 -17.71
CA ASP A 69 1.56 2.86 -18.18
C ASP A 69 1.51 4.02 -17.15
N GLN A 70 1.89 3.79 -15.90
CA GLN A 70 2.01 4.77 -14.82
C GLN A 70 3.39 4.63 -14.18
N LYS A 71 4.27 5.63 -14.30
CA LYS A 71 5.49 5.65 -13.50
C LYS A 71 5.09 5.64 -12.02
N VAL A 72 5.27 4.51 -11.34
CA VAL A 72 5.10 4.43 -9.89
C VAL A 72 6.30 5.14 -9.28
N GLU A 73 6.16 6.44 -9.11
CA GLU A 73 7.14 7.21 -8.36
C GLU A 73 7.05 6.78 -6.88
N PRO A 74 8.18 6.60 -6.17
CA PRO A 74 8.19 6.07 -4.78
C PRO A 74 7.31 6.84 -3.78
N ASN A 75 6.95 8.09 -4.10
CA ASN A 75 6.18 8.97 -3.24
C ASN A 75 4.70 9.09 -3.65
N ASP A 76 4.31 8.52 -4.78
CA ASP A 76 2.94 8.60 -5.28
C ASP A 76 2.12 7.40 -4.79
N PRO A 77 0.87 7.62 -4.35
CA PRO A 77 0.00 6.52 -3.98
C PRO A 77 -0.36 5.68 -5.21
N LEU A 78 -0.48 4.38 -5.01
CA LEU A 78 -0.98 3.43 -6.00
C LEU A 78 -2.40 3.82 -6.43
N LYS A 79 -2.63 3.80 -7.75
CA LYS A 79 -3.96 4.01 -8.32
C LYS A 79 -4.70 2.69 -8.36
N LEU A 80 -5.33 2.36 -7.24
CA LEU A 80 -6.15 1.16 -7.10
C LEU A 80 -7.59 1.45 -7.54
N SER A 81 -8.22 0.47 -8.21
CA SER A 81 -9.60 0.55 -8.65
C SER A 81 -10.56 0.63 -7.45
N THR A 82 -10.28 -0.14 -6.40
CA THR A 82 -11.03 -0.11 -5.13
C THR A 82 -10.95 1.25 -4.43
N ILE A 83 -9.79 1.91 -4.43
CA ILE A 83 -9.64 3.27 -3.90
C ILE A 83 -10.43 4.27 -4.74
N SER A 84 -10.40 4.13 -6.07
CA SER A 84 -11.14 5.01 -6.98
C SER A 84 -12.66 4.89 -6.79
N ALA A 85 -13.14 3.68 -6.50
CA ALA A 85 -14.55 3.37 -6.20
C ALA A 85 -14.96 3.67 -4.75
N TRP A 86 -14.03 4.06 -3.87
CA TRP A 86 -14.29 4.21 -2.42
C TRP A 86 -15.47 5.11 -2.06
N ARG A 87 -15.71 6.16 -2.87
CA ARG A 87 -16.78 7.13 -2.61
C ARG A 87 -18.10 6.78 -3.29
N THR A 88 -18.09 5.92 -4.29
CA THR A 88 -19.25 5.62 -5.12
C THR A 88 -19.88 4.27 -4.75
N ASP A 89 -19.04 3.32 -4.34
CA ASP A 89 -19.44 1.94 -4.12
C ASP A 89 -19.21 1.56 -2.66
N ASP A 90 -19.76 0.40 -2.24
CA ASP A 90 -19.57 -0.10 -0.88
C ASP A 90 -18.18 -0.74 -0.68
N VAL A 91 -17.11 0.02 -0.94
CA VAL A 91 -15.74 -0.48 -0.77
C VAL A 91 -15.38 -0.55 0.72
N ARG A 92 -14.67 -1.59 1.08
CA ARG A 92 -14.14 -1.85 2.41
C ARG A 92 -12.63 -2.04 2.31
N LEU A 93 -11.96 -1.89 3.45
CA LEU A 93 -10.50 -2.00 3.51
C LEU A 93 -9.99 -3.34 2.96
N TRP A 94 -10.72 -4.42 3.20
CA TRP A 94 -10.34 -5.74 2.69
C TRP A 94 -10.43 -5.85 1.17
N ASP A 95 -11.30 -5.12 0.47
CA ASP A 95 -11.29 -5.15 -1.00
C ASP A 95 -10.00 -4.55 -1.55
N ILE A 96 -9.51 -3.48 -0.90
CA ILE A 96 -8.22 -2.87 -1.23
C ILE A 96 -7.10 -3.90 -1.00
N MET A 97 -7.14 -4.64 0.10
CA MET A 97 -6.18 -5.72 0.37
C MET A 97 -6.24 -6.84 -0.67
N ALA A 98 -7.43 -7.26 -1.08
CA ALA A 98 -7.62 -8.28 -2.11
C ALA A 98 -7.04 -7.84 -3.46
N GLU A 99 -7.26 -6.59 -3.86
CA GLU A 99 -6.68 -6.00 -5.08
C GLU A 99 -5.14 -5.98 -4.98
N ILE A 100 -4.58 -5.51 -3.86
CA ILE A 100 -3.13 -5.50 -3.62
C ILE A 100 -2.53 -6.91 -3.72
N ILE A 101 -3.14 -7.90 -3.06
CA ILE A 101 -2.66 -9.29 -3.07
C ILE A 101 -2.65 -9.85 -4.49
N THR A 102 -3.73 -9.61 -5.24
CA THR A 102 -3.88 -10.00 -6.65
C THR A 102 -2.80 -9.35 -7.53
N LEU A 103 -2.56 -8.07 -7.33
CA LEU A 103 -1.52 -7.31 -8.03
C LEU A 103 -0.09 -7.67 -7.59
N THR A 104 0.09 -8.39 -6.49
CA THR A 104 1.41 -8.76 -5.94
C THR A 104 1.86 -10.19 -6.25
N LEU A 105 0.95 -11.16 -6.22
CA LEU A 105 1.23 -12.59 -6.41
C LEU A 105 1.09 -13.08 -7.87
N SER A 106 2.03 -13.91 -8.31
CA SER A 106 2.03 -14.55 -9.64
C SER A 106 2.11 -16.07 -9.53
N PRO A 107 1.10 -16.83 -9.99
CA PRO A 107 -0.17 -16.35 -10.55
C PRO A 107 -1.03 -15.62 -9.51
N SER A 108 -1.99 -14.83 -9.98
CA SER A 108 -3.00 -14.22 -9.10
C SER A 108 -3.74 -15.31 -8.33
N PRO A 109 -3.89 -15.20 -7.00
CA PRO A 109 -4.57 -16.20 -6.22
C PRO A 109 -6.06 -16.19 -6.53
N VAL A 110 -6.63 -17.39 -6.56
CA VAL A 110 -8.08 -17.59 -6.69
C VAL A 110 -8.83 -17.05 -5.47
N ASN A 111 -8.27 -17.26 -4.27
CA ASN A 111 -8.78 -16.70 -3.02
C ASN A 111 -7.65 -15.91 -2.31
N PRO A 112 -7.70 -14.56 -2.27
CA PRO A 112 -6.71 -13.73 -1.60
C PRO A 112 -6.76 -13.83 -0.07
N PHE A 113 -7.85 -14.37 0.50
CA PHE A 113 -8.05 -14.58 1.94
C PHE A 113 -7.93 -16.05 2.36
N ARG A 114 -7.24 -16.88 1.55
CA ARG A 114 -6.97 -18.28 1.92
C ARG A 114 -6.24 -18.32 3.27
N ILE A 115 -6.80 -19.10 4.20
CA ILE A 115 -6.27 -19.25 5.56
C ILE A 115 -5.00 -20.11 5.53
N ASN A 116 -3.96 -19.68 6.24
CA ASN A 116 -2.81 -20.51 6.56
C ASN A 116 -3.05 -21.23 7.90
N HIS A 117 -3.60 -22.44 7.87
CA HIS A 117 -3.92 -23.20 9.09
C HIS A 117 -2.68 -23.52 9.92
N ALA A 118 -1.54 -23.81 9.29
CA ALA A 118 -0.28 -24.09 9.98
C ALA A 118 0.21 -22.90 10.82
N TYR A 119 -0.11 -21.66 10.44
CA TYR A 119 0.19 -20.48 11.25
C TYR A 119 -0.59 -20.52 12.58
N PHE A 120 -1.90 -20.80 12.53
CA PHE A 120 -2.73 -20.85 13.74
C PHE A 120 -2.40 -22.03 14.64
N GLU A 121 -2.04 -23.17 14.05
CA GLU A 121 -1.60 -24.37 14.79
C GLU A 121 -0.28 -24.16 15.54
N ALA A 122 0.57 -23.25 15.06
CA ALA A 122 1.84 -22.92 15.69
C ALA A 122 1.72 -21.88 16.83
N LEU A 123 0.57 -21.23 17.00
CA LEU A 123 0.37 -20.21 18.05
C LEU A 123 0.16 -20.85 19.44
N PRO A 124 0.61 -20.20 20.52
CA PRO A 124 0.19 -20.55 21.88
C PRO A 124 -1.33 -20.56 22.01
N LEU A 125 -1.88 -21.44 22.86
CA LEU A 125 -3.33 -21.66 22.96
C LEU A 125 -4.14 -20.37 23.13
N GLU A 126 -3.68 -19.47 24.01
CA GLU A 126 -4.37 -18.20 24.29
C GLU A 126 -4.43 -17.28 23.06
N GLU A 127 -3.32 -17.16 22.34
CA GLU A 127 -3.23 -16.37 21.11
C GLU A 127 -4.03 -17.02 19.97
N CYS A 128 -3.98 -18.35 19.87
CA CYS A 128 -4.70 -19.13 18.87
C CYS A 128 -6.21 -18.87 18.97
N VAL A 129 -6.79 -18.96 20.18
CA VAL A 129 -8.23 -18.73 20.39
C VAL A 129 -8.65 -17.32 19.96
N ILE A 130 -7.88 -16.30 20.33
CA ILE A 130 -8.18 -14.91 19.97
C ILE A 130 -8.04 -14.70 18.46
N ALA A 131 -6.93 -15.17 17.87
CA ALA A 131 -6.65 -14.99 16.45
C ALA A 131 -7.68 -15.73 15.59
N THR A 132 -8.08 -16.94 15.96
CA THR A 132 -9.12 -17.70 15.25
C THR A 132 -10.46 -17.01 15.35
N GLY A 133 -10.87 -16.54 16.53
CA GLY A 133 -12.13 -15.79 16.70
C GLY A 133 -12.18 -14.54 15.82
N ALA A 134 -11.09 -13.75 15.81
CA ALA A 134 -10.97 -12.56 14.97
C ALA A 134 -11.00 -12.89 13.47
N MET A 135 -10.32 -13.97 13.06
CA MET A 135 -10.30 -14.43 11.67
C MET A 135 -11.69 -14.87 11.22
N VAL A 136 -12.43 -15.63 12.05
CA VAL A 136 -13.79 -16.07 11.73
C VAL A 136 -14.75 -14.88 11.61
N ASP A 137 -14.72 -13.93 12.55
CA ASP A 137 -15.55 -12.70 12.46
C ASP A 137 -15.26 -11.91 11.18
N PHE A 138 -13.98 -11.75 10.85
CA PHE A 138 -13.57 -11.08 9.61
C PHE A 138 -14.08 -11.81 8.36
N LEU A 139 -13.83 -13.12 8.26
CA LEU A 139 -14.24 -13.92 7.11
C LEU A 139 -15.75 -13.99 6.96
N GLN A 140 -16.51 -14.00 8.05
CA GLN A 140 -17.97 -13.91 8.01
C GLN A 140 -18.41 -12.60 7.34
N ARG A 141 -17.83 -11.45 7.71
CA ARG A 141 -18.16 -10.16 7.07
C ARG A 141 -17.81 -10.14 5.59
N VAL A 142 -16.69 -10.74 5.22
CA VAL A 142 -16.27 -10.88 3.83
C VAL A 142 -17.25 -11.75 3.05
N TYR A 143 -17.62 -12.91 3.60
CA TYR A 143 -18.54 -13.84 2.98
C TYR A 143 -19.93 -13.23 2.73
N MET A 144 -20.45 -12.48 3.70
CA MET A 144 -21.77 -11.83 3.61
C MET A 144 -21.83 -10.70 2.57
N LYS A 145 -20.68 -10.20 2.10
CA LYS A 145 -20.61 -9.11 1.12
C LYS A 145 -20.79 -9.59 -0.33
N ASP A 146 -20.82 -10.90 -0.59
CA ASP A 146 -20.92 -11.49 -1.94
C ASP A 146 -19.87 -10.94 -2.92
N THR A 147 -18.60 -11.02 -2.51
CA THR A 147 -17.46 -10.55 -3.29
C THR A 147 -16.97 -11.63 -4.28
N PRO A 148 -16.29 -11.28 -5.40
CA PRO A 148 -15.92 -12.25 -6.44
C PRO A 148 -15.03 -13.42 -5.98
N TYR A 149 -14.40 -13.31 -4.81
CA TYR A 149 -13.53 -14.33 -4.24
C TYR A 149 -14.18 -15.22 -3.16
N THR A 150 -15.47 -15.08 -2.88
CA THR A 150 -16.20 -15.97 -1.94
C THR A 150 -16.55 -17.33 -2.53
N ASN A 151 -16.78 -17.38 -3.84
CA ASN A 151 -17.19 -18.60 -4.56
C ASN A 151 -15.99 -19.34 -5.19
N ALA A 152 -14.78 -18.86 -4.93
CA ALA A 152 -13.56 -19.32 -5.60
C ALA A 152 -12.99 -20.62 -4.98
N GLY A 153 -13.82 -21.38 -4.26
CA GLY A 153 -13.46 -22.57 -3.50
C GLY A 153 -14.17 -23.86 -3.94
N GLU A 154 -14.89 -23.85 -5.07
CA GLU A 154 -15.26 -25.08 -5.79
C GLU A 154 -14.13 -25.57 -6.69
#